data_AF-A0A1G2Z875-F1
#
_entry.id   AF-A0A1G2Z875-F1
#
_cell.length_a   1.000
_cell.length_b   1.000
_cell.length_c   1.000
_cell.angle_alpha   90.00
_cell.angle_beta   90.00
_cell.angle_gamma   90.00
#
_symmetry.space_group_name_H-M   'P 1'
#
loop_
_entity.id
_entity.type
_entity.pdbx_description
1 polymer ?
#
loop_
_entity_poly.entity_id
_entity_poly.type
_entity_poly.pdbx_seq_one_letter_code
_entity_poly.pdbx_strand_id
1 'polypeptide(L)'
;MSLQLPRATSLTIAMFYPSNSLMHQVSNWASDRPNCDFQLHFPKLLDEMRGVLRRRQISIIDATDDRERALAAFVYAILLGWVDAVAVYTEVMHEGIELFVRSHGVLLLPGPMRDVVWEELFEAMGRDLARKRRHGFSSRQPIRSDTDHPPVRPWMGCLKDSLKNQFRRTA
;
A
#
# COMPACT_ATOMS: atom_id res chain seq x y z
N MET A 1 23.50 -29.33 -11.64
CA MET A 1 22.29 -28.96 -10.87
C MET A 1 22.01 -27.50 -11.15
N SER A 2 20.97 -27.20 -11.93
CA SER A 2 20.60 -25.83 -12.26
C SER A 2 19.79 -25.25 -11.11
N LEU A 3 20.36 -24.28 -10.38
CA LEU A 3 19.64 -23.49 -9.38
C LEU A 3 18.59 -22.66 -10.14
N GLN A 4 17.32 -23.09 -10.08
CA GLN A 4 16.22 -22.25 -10.51
C GLN A 4 16.15 -21.06 -9.55
N LEU A 5 16.71 -19.92 -9.97
CA LEU A 5 16.44 -18.63 -9.34
C LEU A 5 14.91 -18.46 -9.28
N PRO A 6 14.34 -18.10 -8.11
CA PRO A 6 12.91 -17.87 -8.00
C PRO A 6 12.52 -16.83 -9.05
N ARG A 7 11.53 -17.18 -9.90
CA ARG A 7 10.98 -16.28 -10.92
C ARG A 7 10.74 -14.91 -10.28
N ALA A 8 11.40 -13.88 -10.80
CA ALA A 8 11.18 -12.50 -10.38
C ALA A 8 9.68 -12.20 -10.47
N THR A 9 9.02 -12.10 -9.32
CA THR A 9 7.65 -11.59 -9.26
C THR A 9 7.73 -10.11 -9.56
N SER A 10 7.45 -9.73 -10.81
CA SER A 10 7.27 -8.33 -11.19
C SER A 10 6.07 -7.80 -10.40
N LEU A 11 6.39 -7.16 -9.28
CA LEU A 11 5.44 -6.46 -8.43
C LEU A 11 5.32 -5.05 -8.98
N THR A 12 4.10 -4.69 -9.30
CA THR A 12 3.79 -3.43 -9.94
C THR A 12 3.19 -2.49 -8.90
N ILE A 13 3.97 -1.49 -8.49
CA ILE A 13 3.59 -0.53 -7.43
C ILE A 13 3.19 0.81 -8.08
N ALA A 14 2.06 1.36 -7.65
CA ALA A 14 1.63 2.73 -7.92
C ALA A 14 1.78 3.59 -6.68
N MET A 15 2.26 4.81 -6.82
CA MET A 15 2.23 5.81 -5.75
C MET A 15 1.32 6.96 -6.13
N PHE A 16 0.49 7.43 -5.20
CA PHE A 16 -0.44 8.54 -5.38
C PHE A 16 -0.09 9.70 -4.47
N TYR A 17 -0.07 10.90 -5.04
CA TYR A 17 0.27 12.15 -4.36
C TYR A 17 1.59 12.15 -3.57
N PRO A 18 2.67 11.46 -4.02
CA PRO A 18 3.85 11.32 -3.18
C PRO A 18 4.53 12.69 -2.96
N SER A 19 4.80 12.98 -1.70
CA SER A 19 5.67 14.06 -1.26
C SER A 19 7.09 13.87 -1.80
N ASN A 20 7.89 14.94 -1.79
CA ASN A 20 9.31 14.85 -2.16
C ASN A 20 10.06 13.82 -1.32
N SER A 21 9.70 13.70 -0.04
CA SER A 21 10.32 12.72 0.86
C SER A 21 9.99 11.28 0.45
N LEU A 22 8.72 10.95 0.25
CA LEU A 22 8.33 9.60 -0.18
C LEU A 22 8.95 9.23 -1.52
N MET A 23 8.94 10.16 -2.49
CA MET A 23 9.58 9.94 -3.79
C MET A 23 11.07 9.60 -3.65
N HIS A 24 11.80 10.38 -2.84
CA HIS A 24 13.23 10.17 -2.64
C HIS A 24 13.52 8.83 -1.95
N GLN A 25 12.77 8.50 -0.89
CA GLN A 25 12.92 7.24 -0.17
C GLN A 25 12.68 6.02 -1.07
N VAL A 26 11.58 6.03 -1.82
CA VAL A 26 11.25 4.91 -2.71
C VAL A 26 12.22 4.83 -3.88
N SER A 27 12.73 5.96 -4.39
CA SER A 27 13.74 5.97 -5.45
C SER A 27 15.07 5.37 -4.99
N ASN A 28 15.53 5.71 -3.78
CA ASN A 28 16.75 5.13 -3.20
C ASN A 28 16.58 3.63 -2.95
N TRP A 29 15.43 3.23 -2.41
CA TRP A 29 15.12 1.81 -2.24
C TRP A 29 15.07 1.07 -3.58
N ALA A 30 14.53 1.70 -4.63
CA ALA A 30 14.39 1.14 -5.96
C ALA A 30 15.74 0.96 -6.69
N SER A 31 16.68 1.90 -6.54
CA SER A 31 17.96 1.87 -7.26
C SER A 31 18.79 0.63 -6.94
N ASP A 32 18.61 0.06 -5.75
CA ASP A 32 19.30 -1.15 -5.31
C ASP A 32 18.62 -2.45 -5.79
N ARG A 33 17.50 -2.35 -6.52
CA ARG A 33 16.63 -3.49 -6.89
C ARG A 33 16.19 -3.42 -8.36
N PRO A 34 17.04 -3.87 -9.31
CA PRO A 34 16.77 -3.78 -10.75
C PRO A 34 15.56 -4.59 -11.24
N ASN A 35 14.98 -5.45 -10.39
CA ASN A 35 13.84 -6.31 -10.72
C ASN A 35 12.48 -5.75 -10.26
N CYS A 36 12.42 -4.55 -9.70
CA CYS A 36 11.17 -3.92 -9.25
C CYS A 36 10.66 -2.93 -10.31
N ASP A 37 9.43 -3.12 -10.80
CA ASP A 37 8.80 -2.21 -11.77
C ASP A 37 7.94 -1.16 -11.04
N PHE A 38 8.47 0.06 -10.95
CA PHE A 38 7.78 1.20 -10.37
C PHE A 38 7.12 2.03 -11.46
N GLN A 39 5.85 2.41 -11.26
CA GLN A 39 5.37 3.60 -11.94
C GLN A 39 4.79 4.58 -10.94
N LEU A 40 5.33 5.78 -11.02
CA LEU A 40 4.86 6.93 -10.28
C LEU A 40 3.75 7.56 -11.10
N HIS A 41 2.59 7.74 -10.47
CA HIS A 41 1.45 8.36 -11.13
C HIS A 41 0.95 9.51 -10.27
N PHE A 42 0.83 10.69 -10.87
CA PHE A 42 0.36 11.89 -10.20
C PHE A 42 -0.97 12.32 -10.82
N PRO A 43 -2.02 11.48 -10.73
CA PRO A 43 -3.28 11.80 -11.37
C PRO A 43 -3.87 13.03 -10.70
N LYS A 44 -4.06 14.09 -11.50
CA LYS A 44 -4.73 15.32 -11.07
C LYS A 44 -6.24 15.19 -11.23
N LEU A 45 -6.68 14.26 -12.07
CA LEU A 45 -8.07 14.00 -12.40
C LEU A 45 -8.48 12.58 -12.06
N LEU A 46 -9.75 12.44 -11.70
CA LEU A 46 -10.35 11.18 -11.30
C LEU A 46 -10.21 10.07 -12.35
N ASP A 47 -10.39 10.41 -13.62
CA ASP A 47 -10.29 9.43 -14.71
C ASP A 47 -8.86 8.92 -14.95
N GLU A 48 -7.84 9.72 -14.65
CA GLU A 48 -6.44 9.28 -14.70
C GLU A 48 -6.16 8.23 -13.62
N MET A 49 -6.73 8.39 -12.42
CA MET A 49 -6.63 7.40 -11.33
C MET A 49 -7.17 6.04 -11.78
N ARG A 50 -8.24 6.03 -12.58
CA ARG A 50 -8.88 4.79 -13.05
C ARG A 50 -7.97 3.97 -13.95
N GLY A 51 -7.25 4.64 -14.85
CA GLY A 51 -6.30 3.97 -15.76
C GLY A 51 -5.13 3.34 -15.00
N VAL A 52 -4.64 4.02 -13.97
CA VAL A 52 -3.53 3.58 -13.14
C VAL A 52 -3.93 2.39 -12.28
N LEU A 53 -5.02 2.51 -11.53
CA LEU A 53 -5.47 1.46 -10.61
C LEU A 53 -5.75 0.14 -11.34
N ARG A 54 -6.29 0.16 -12.56
CA ARG A 54 -6.59 -1.07 -13.34
C ARG A 54 -5.38 -1.94 -13.72
N ARG A 55 -4.15 -1.43 -13.63
CA ARG A 55 -2.95 -2.11 -14.13
C ARG A 55 -1.95 -2.47 -13.03
N ARG A 56 -2.25 -2.17 -11.77
CA ARG A 56 -1.25 -2.15 -10.67
C ARG A 56 -1.71 -3.08 -9.55
N GLN A 57 -0.75 -3.78 -8.95
CA GLN A 57 -1.05 -4.79 -7.93
C GLN A 57 -1.05 -4.18 -6.53
N ILE A 58 -0.17 -3.19 -6.31
CA ILE A 58 0.02 -2.50 -5.03
C ILE A 58 -0.13 -1.00 -5.25
N SER A 59 -0.80 -0.32 -4.33
CA SER A 59 -0.88 1.14 -4.29
C SER A 59 -0.43 1.69 -2.96
N ILE A 60 0.46 2.68 -2.99
CA ILE A 60 0.86 3.51 -1.85
C ILE A 60 0.22 4.88 -2.05
N ILE A 61 -0.49 5.38 -1.05
CA ILE A 61 -1.14 6.68 -1.08
C ILE A 61 -0.45 7.54 -0.04
N ASP A 62 0.20 8.62 -0.46
CA ASP A 62 0.81 9.57 0.46
C ASP A 62 -0.26 10.56 0.96
N ALA A 63 -0.36 10.68 2.27
CA ALA A 63 -1.26 11.59 2.96
C ALA A 63 -0.52 12.71 3.72
N THR A 64 0.80 12.84 3.54
CA THR A 64 1.66 13.78 4.29
C THR A 64 1.23 15.23 4.08
N ASP A 65 1.06 15.65 2.83
CA ASP A 65 0.82 17.07 2.49
C ASP A 65 -0.65 17.39 2.21
N ASP A 66 -1.43 16.42 1.69
CA ASP A 66 -2.82 16.64 1.26
C ASP A 66 -3.71 15.46 1.67
N ARG A 67 -4.18 15.52 2.92
CA ARG A 67 -5.06 14.52 3.52
C ARG A 67 -6.33 14.28 2.69
N GLU A 68 -6.96 15.33 2.18
CA GLU A 68 -8.26 15.20 1.52
C GLU A 68 -8.13 14.44 0.20
N ARG A 69 -7.11 14.76 -0.60
CA ARG A 69 -6.81 14.00 -1.82
C ARG A 69 -6.39 12.57 -1.52
N ALA A 70 -5.58 12.35 -0.49
CA ALA A 70 -5.19 11.01 -0.09
C ALA A 70 -6.39 10.15 0.33
N LEU A 71 -7.32 10.71 1.11
CA LEU A 71 -8.56 10.03 1.48
C LEU A 71 -9.44 9.74 0.27
N ALA A 72 -9.58 10.70 -0.66
CA ALA A 72 -10.30 10.45 -1.90
C ALA A 72 -9.66 9.28 -2.68
N ALA A 73 -8.34 9.29 -2.85
CA ALA A 73 -7.60 8.22 -3.52
C ALA A 73 -7.82 6.86 -2.87
N PHE A 74 -7.79 6.83 -1.54
CA PHE A 74 -8.02 5.63 -0.76
C PHE A 74 -9.43 5.09 -0.99
N VAL A 75 -10.43 5.96 -0.87
CA VAL A 75 -11.83 5.60 -1.10
C VAL A 75 -11.99 5.04 -2.51
N TYR A 76 -11.40 5.68 -3.52
CA TYR A 76 -11.45 5.20 -4.89
C TYR A 76 -10.75 3.86 -5.09
N ALA A 77 -9.56 3.68 -4.50
CA ALA A 77 -8.81 2.42 -4.57
C ALA A 77 -9.60 1.25 -3.96
N ILE A 78 -10.28 1.50 -2.83
CA ILE A 78 -11.05 0.48 -2.09
C ILE A 78 -12.42 0.24 -2.73
N LEU A 79 -13.22 1.28 -2.99
CA LEU A 79 -14.58 1.13 -3.53
C LEU A 79 -14.60 0.50 -4.92
N LEU A 80 -13.60 0.81 -5.74
CA LEU A 80 -13.56 0.26 -7.10
C LEU A 80 -12.93 -1.14 -7.15
N GLY A 81 -12.29 -1.60 -6.06
CA GLY A 81 -11.69 -2.94 -5.99
C GLY A 81 -10.61 -3.17 -7.05
N TRP A 82 -9.99 -2.09 -7.54
CA TRP A 82 -9.08 -2.16 -8.69
C TRP A 82 -7.65 -2.48 -8.31
N VAL A 83 -7.35 -2.50 -7.02
CA VAL A 83 -6.03 -2.84 -6.50
C VAL A 83 -6.15 -3.97 -5.51
N ASP A 84 -5.19 -4.86 -5.57
CA ASP A 84 -5.19 -6.06 -4.74
C ASP A 84 -4.66 -5.75 -3.33
N ALA A 85 -3.77 -4.75 -3.18
CA ALA A 85 -3.27 -4.26 -1.90
C ALA A 85 -3.09 -2.73 -1.89
N VAL A 86 -3.43 -2.10 -0.76
CA VAL A 86 -3.29 -0.65 -0.54
C VAL A 86 -2.50 -0.41 0.75
N ALA A 87 -1.67 0.63 0.73
CA ALA A 87 -1.07 1.20 1.92
C ALA A 87 -1.21 2.73 1.87
N VAL A 88 -1.35 3.36 3.03
CA VAL A 88 -1.35 4.81 3.19
C VAL A 88 -0.09 5.20 3.93
N TYR A 89 0.73 6.05 3.33
CA TYR A 89 1.93 6.63 3.92
C TYR A 89 1.63 8.02 4.47
N THR A 90 2.22 8.39 5.60
CA THR A 90 2.18 9.78 6.08
C THR A 90 3.34 10.07 7.01
N GLU A 91 4.01 11.21 6.87
CA GLU A 91 5.02 11.66 7.85
C GLU A 91 4.40 12.33 9.08
N VAL A 92 3.13 12.70 8.97
CA VAL A 92 2.38 13.38 10.03
C VAL A 92 1.24 12.47 10.49
N MET A 93 1.09 12.29 11.81
CA MET A 93 -0.03 11.52 12.33
C MET A 93 -1.35 12.28 12.14
N HIS A 94 -2.31 11.62 11.51
CA HIS A 94 -3.68 12.12 11.33
C HIS A 94 -4.66 11.13 11.94
N GLU A 95 -5.22 11.45 13.11
CA GLU A 95 -6.12 10.56 13.87
C GLU A 95 -7.29 10.02 13.02
N GLY A 96 -7.88 10.87 12.17
CA GLY A 96 -8.97 10.47 11.27
C GLY A 96 -8.55 9.50 10.18
N ILE A 97 -7.34 9.64 9.63
CA ILE A 97 -6.85 8.74 8.56
C ILE A 97 -6.54 7.37 9.16
N GLU A 98 -5.91 7.31 10.34
CA GLU A 98 -5.58 6.03 10.96
C GLU A 98 -6.82 5.19 11.22
N LEU A 99 -7.84 5.79 11.85
CA LEU A 99 -9.08 5.11 12.14
C LEU A 99 -9.74 4.59 10.85
N PHE A 100 -9.75 5.42 9.81
CA PHE A 100 -10.37 5.11 8.52
C PHE A 100 -9.64 3.99 7.76
N VAL A 101 -8.31 4.06 7.69
CA VAL A 101 -7.49 3.04 7.01
C VAL A 101 -7.65 1.68 7.69
N ARG A 102 -7.66 1.67 9.03
CA ARG A 102 -7.81 0.44 9.82
C ARG A 102 -9.19 -0.20 9.68
N SER A 103 -10.26 0.60 9.64
CA SER A 103 -11.63 0.08 9.55
C SER A 103 -11.92 -0.64 8.22
N HIS A 104 -11.14 -0.36 7.18
CA HIS A 104 -11.25 -1.00 5.86
C HIS A 104 -10.24 -2.14 5.67
N GLY A 105 -9.50 -2.53 6.71
CA GLY A 105 -8.51 -3.60 6.61
C GLY A 105 -7.32 -3.27 5.71
N VAL A 106 -6.95 -2.00 5.65
CA VAL A 106 -5.81 -1.47 4.88
C VAL A 106 -4.67 -1.11 5.82
N LEU A 107 -3.48 -0.87 5.27
CA LEU A 107 -2.28 -0.58 6.04
C LEU A 107 -1.96 0.93 6.11
N LEU A 108 -1.66 1.43 7.31
CA LEU A 108 -1.10 2.77 7.53
C LEU A 108 0.40 2.66 7.85
N LEU A 109 1.20 3.51 7.23
CA LEU A 109 2.65 3.55 7.27
C LEU A 109 3.12 4.95 7.68
N PRO A 110 3.31 5.18 8.97
CA PRO A 110 3.79 6.46 9.46
C PRO A 110 5.31 6.63 9.33
N GLY A 111 5.73 7.79 8.85
CA GLY A 111 7.11 8.30 8.87
C GLY A 111 8.05 7.69 7.83
N PRO A 112 9.25 8.28 7.69
CA PRO A 112 10.28 7.75 6.81
C PRO A 112 10.62 6.30 7.14
N MET A 113 10.72 5.45 6.12
CA MET A 113 11.03 4.03 6.25
C MET A 113 12.46 3.74 5.82
N ARG A 114 13.10 2.84 6.57
CA ARG A 114 14.41 2.27 6.20
C ARG A 114 14.21 1.20 5.12
N ASP A 115 15.24 0.92 4.34
CA ASP A 115 15.16 -0.03 3.22
C ASP A 115 14.66 -1.42 3.61
N VAL A 116 15.11 -1.94 4.76
CA VAL A 116 14.62 -3.23 5.29
C VAL A 116 13.12 -3.20 5.58
N VAL A 117 12.58 -2.06 6.03
CA VAL A 117 11.15 -1.91 6.31
C VAL A 117 10.36 -1.87 5.00
N TRP A 118 10.90 -1.23 3.97
CA TRP A 118 10.35 -1.28 2.62
C TRP A 118 10.30 -2.72 2.10
N GLU A 119 11.36 -3.50 2.25
CA GLU A 119 11.38 -4.92 1.85
C GLU A 119 10.30 -5.73 2.57
N GLU A 120 10.28 -5.68 3.91
CA GLU A 120 9.28 -6.39 4.72
C GLU A 120 7.84 -6.04 4.30
N LEU A 121 7.60 -4.76 4.05
CA LEU A 121 6.33 -4.23 3.59
C LEU A 121 5.93 -4.81 2.22
N PHE A 122 6.79 -4.69 1.21
CA PHE A 122 6.48 -5.14 -0.14
C PHE A 122 6.35 -6.66 -0.21
N GLU A 123 7.16 -7.40 0.54
CA GLU A 123 6.99 -8.84 0.68
C GLU A 123 5.65 -9.22 1.33
N ALA A 124 5.26 -8.52 2.40
CA ALA A 124 4.01 -8.78 3.10
C ALA A 124 2.81 -8.54 2.16
N MET A 125 2.83 -7.44 1.41
CA MET A 125 1.82 -7.16 0.39
C MET A 125 1.86 -8.22 -0.71
N GLY A 126 3.02 -8.57 -1.25
CA GLY A 126 3.19 -9.62 -2.27
C GLY A 126 2.65 -11.00 -1.85
N ARG A 127 2.87 -11.39 -0.58
CA ARG A 127 2.29 -12.62 -0.01
C ARG A 127 0.77 -12.56 0.06
N ASP A 128 0.20 -11.40 0.42
CA ASP A 128 -1.25 -11.22 0.47
C ASP A 128 -1.88 -11.31 -0.93
N LEU A 129 -1.24 -10.71 -1.94
CA LEU A 129 -1.61 -10.86 -3.34
C LEU A 129 -1.66 -12.34 -3.76
N ALA A 130 -0.58 -13.07 -3.50
CA ALA A 130 -0.47 -14.48 -3.84
C ALA A 130 -1.52 -15.34 -3.12
N ARG A 131 -1.91 -14.96 -1.89
CA ARG A 131 -2.99 -15.62 -1.15
C ARG A 131 -4.37 -15.33 -1.75
N LYS A 132 -4.68 -14.07 -2.05
CA LYS A 132 -5.96 -13.65 -2.67
C LYS A 132 -6.20 -14.37 -4.00
N ARG A 133 -5.15 -14.47 -4.83
CA ARG A 133 -5.20 -15.22 -6.11
C ARG A 133 -5.47 -16.71 -5.92
N ARG A 134 -4.82 -17.35 -4.94
CA ARG A 134 -5.01 -18.79 -4.65
C ARG A 134 -6.41 -19.14 -4.15
N HIS A 135 -7.06 -18.24 -3.43
CA HIS A 135 -8.41 -18.46 -2.91
C HIS A 135 -9.53 -17.99 -3.85
N GLY A 136 -9.22 -17.66 -5.11
CA GLY A 136 -10.22 -17.20 -6.08
C GLY A 136 -10.96 -15.95 -5.63
N PHE A 137 -10.31 -15.09 -4.82
CA PHE A 137 -10.93 -13.87 -4.32
C PHE A 137 -11.14 -12.92 -5.50
N SER A 138 -12.35 -12.91 -6.05
CA SER A 138 -12.73 -11.90 -7.03
C SER A 138 -12.86 -10.57 -6.29
N SER A 139 -11.99 -9.61 -6.62
CA SER A 139 -12.09 -8.23 -6.12
C SER A 139 -13.37 -7.52 -6.56
N ARG A 140 -14.21 -8.16 -7.39
CA ARG A 140 -15.61 -7.79 -7.64
C ARG A 140 -16.51 -8.25 -6.50
N GLN A 141 -16.30 -7.74 -5.27
CA GLN A 141 -17.41 -7.78 -4.33
C GLN A 141 -18.39 -6.65 -4.66
N PRO A 142 -19.71 -6.92 -4.72
CA PRO A 142 -20.69 -5.85 -4.79
C PRO A 142 -20.55 -5.00 -3.53
N ILE A 143 -20.58 -3.68 -3.69
CA ILE A 143 -20.67 -2.73 -2.57
C ILE A 143 -21.92 -3.11 -1.79
N ARG A 144 -21.76 -3.83 -0.67
CA ARG A 144 -22.81 -3.96 0.33
C ARG A 144 -22.77 -2.68 1.15
N SER A 145 -23.63 -1.73 0.81
CA SER A 145 -24.10 -0.75 1.77
C SER A 145 -24.89 -1.52 2.83
N ASP A 146 -24.33 -1.64 4.03
CA ASP A 146 -25.00 -1.43 5.31
C ASP A 146 -24.17 -2.02 6.46
N THR A 147 -23.66 -1.12 7.29
CA THR A 147 -23.53 -1.17 8.76
C THR A 147 -23.05 -2.41 9.53
N ASP A 148 -22.44 -3.41 8.92
CA ASP A 148 -21.74 -4.47 9.66
C ASP A 148 -20.23 -4.44 9.42
N HIS A 149 -19.49 -3.92 10.41
CA HIS A 149 -18.03 -3.98 10.41
C HIS A 149 -17.56 -5.45 10.46
N PRO A 150 -16.85 -5.96 9.45
CA PRO A 150 -16.27 -7.29 9.52
C PRO A 150 -15.14 -7.32 10.57
N PRO A 151 -14.89 -8.48 11.21
CA PRO A 151 -13.85 -8.58 12.22
C PRO A 151 -12.48 -8.31 11.58
N VAL A 152 -11.75 -7.38 12.20
CA VAL A 152 -10.37 -7.01 11.87
C VAL A 152 -9.52 -8.28 11.86
N ARG A 153 -9.05 -8.71 10.68
CA ARG A 153 -8.26 -9.95 10.53
C ARG A 153 -6.90 -9.85 11.25
N PRO A 154 -6.29 -10.97 11.72
CA PRO A 154 -5.20 -10.96 12.71
C PRO A 154 -3.79 -10.61 12.18
N TRP A 155 -3.66 -10.30 10.89
CA TRP A 155 -2.36 -10.09 10.22
C TRP A 155 -1.63 -8.80 10.65
N MET A 156 -2.27 -7.97 11.48
CA MET A 156 -1.73 -6.74 12.05
C MET A 156 -0.62 -6.96 13.10
N GLY A 157 -0.45 -8.15 13.69
CA GLY A 157 0.51 -8.35 14.80
C GLY A 157 1.96 -8.05 14.42
N CYS A 158 2.51 -8.79 13.46
CA CYS A 158 3.94 -8.67 13.11
C CYS A 158 4.33 -7.29 12.57
N LEU A 159 3.50 -6.68 11.72
CA LEU A 159 3.83 -5.36 11.17
C LEU A 159 3.60 -4.24 12.18
N LYS A 160 2.61 -4.35 13.08
CA LYS A 160 2.46 -3.43 14.21
C LYS A 160 3.68 -3.49 15.12
N ASP A 161 4.26 -4.66 15.34
CA ASP A 161 5.43 -4.81 16.21
C ASP A 161 6.69 -4.24 15.53
N SER A 162 6.90 -4.47 14.23
CA SER A 162 7.97 -3.81 13.46
C SER A 162 7.83 -2.27 13.43
N LEU A 163 6.63 -1.75 13.17
CA LEU A 163 6.38 -0.30 13.15
C LEU A 163 6.49 0.31 14.56
N LYS A 164 5.93 -0.33 15.60
CA LYS A 164 6.11 0.12 17.00
C LYS A 164 7.59 0.15 17.40
N ASN A 165 8.38 -0.81 16.96
CA ASN A 165 9.81 -0.84 17.21
C ASN A 165 10.57 0.26 16.45
N GLN A 166 10.07 0.70 15.29
CA GLN A 166 10.59 1.87 14.59
C GLN A 166 10.35 3.16 15.38
N PHE A 167 9.14 3.36 15.93
CA PHE A 167 8.81 4.54 16.77
C PHE A 167 9.59 4.59 18.10
N ARG A 168 9.97 3.44 18.66
CA ARG A 168 10.77 3.38 19.89
C ARG A 168 12.25 3.74 19.69
N ARG A 169 12.74 3.82 18.45
CA ARG A 169 14.15 4.08 18.14
C ARG A 169 14.42 5.50 17.62
N THR A 170 13.37 6.30 17.45
CA THR A 170 13.43 7.68 16.95
C THR A 170 12.92 8.72 17.96
N ALA A 171 12.65 8.30 19.20
CA ALA A 171 12.32 9.15 20.35
C ALA A 171 13.45 9.07 21.37
#